data_AF-A0A6I2Y7M0-F1
#
_entry.id   AF-A0A6I2Y7M0-F1
#
_cell.length_a   1.000
_cell.length_b   1.000
_cell.length_c   1.000
_cell.angle_alpha   90.00
_cell.angle_beta   90.00
_cell.angle_gamma   90.00
#
_symmetry.space_group_name_H-M   'P 1'
#
loop_
_entity.id
_entity.type
_entity.pdbx_description
1 polymer ?
#
loop_
_entity_poly.entity_id
_entity_poly.type
_entity_poly.pdbx_seq_one_letter_code
_entity_poly.pdbx_strand_id
1 'polypeptide(L)' 'MAEQTDKISREDLEAKFRDVKGGVDQRAFAAKELAKPFAIGAGVLVLLLVYFIGKRVGKTKSTIVEIRRI' A
#
# COMPACT_ATOMS: atom_id res chain seq x y z
N MET A 1 -23.49 -41.42 21.32
CA MET A 1 -22.22 -41.17 20.61
C MET A 1 -21.33 -40.40 21.57
N ALA A 2 -20.36 -41.08 22.18
CA ALA A 2 -19.44 -40.43 23.12
C ALA A 2 -18.36 -39.71 22.32
N GLU A 3 -18.25 -38.40 22.52
CA GLU A 3 -17.16 -37.57 22.02
C GLU A 3 -15.87 -38.04 22.71
N GLN A 4 -15.00 -38.74 21.98
CA GLN A 4 -13.68 -39.10 22.48
C GLN A 4 -12.88 -37.80 22.58
N THR A 5 -12.69 -37.28 23.80
CA THR A 5 -11.71 -36.22 24.06
C THR A 5 -10.32 -36.86 24.00
N ASP A 6 -9.83 -37.06 22.78
CA ASP A 6 -8.40 -37.27 22.56
C ASP A 6 -7.67 -36.00 22.98
N LYS A 7 -6.64 -36.16 23.81
CA LYS A 7 -5.81 -35.04 24.26
C LYS A 7 -5.20 -34.38 23.02
N ILE A 8 -5.50 -33.10 22.82
CA ILE A 8 -4.90 -32.31 21.75
C ILE A 8 -3.37 -32.39 21.88
N SER A 9 -2.72 -32.94 20.87
CA SER A 9 -1.26 -33.04 20.83
C SER A 9 -0.63 -31.78 20.22
N ARG A 10 0.68 -31.61 20.43
CA ARG A 10 1.43 -30.47 19.86
C ARG A 10 1.39 -30.48 18.33
N GLU A 11 1.41 -31.66 17.75
CA GLU A 11 1.39 -31.89 16.31
C GLU A 11 0.03 -31.45 15.72
N ASP A 12 -1.07 -31.66 16.45
CA ASP A 12 -2.40 -31.21 16.05
C ASP A 12 -2.50 -29.68 16.01
N LEU A 13 -1.92 -29.02 17.03
CA LEU A 13 -1.84 -27.55 17.08
C LEU A 13 -0.97 -27.00 15.95
N GLU A 14 0.17 -27.62 15.68
CA GLU A 14 1.04 -27.19 14.58
C GLU A 14 0.38 -27.37 13.22
N ALA A 15 -0.29 -28.51 13.00
CA ALA A 15 -1.03 -28.78 11.77
C ALA A 15 -2.14 -27.76 11.55
N LYS A 16 -2.95 -27.47 12.58
CA LYS A 16 -4.02 -26.45 12.50
C LYS A 16 -3.48 -25.05 12.34
N PHE A 17 -2.40 -24.71 13.04
CA PHE A 17 -1.75 -23.41 12.90
C PHE A 17 -1.21 -23.19 11.50
N ARG A 18 -0.57 -24.22 10.92
CA ARG A 18 -0.02 -24.17 9.56
C ARG A 18 -1.11 -24.04 8.50
N ASP A 19 -2.23 -24.74 8.68
CA ASP A 19 -3.40 -24.64 7.81
C ASP A 19 -4.00 -23.22 7.81
N VAL A 20 -4.26 -22.67 9.00
CA VAL A 20 -4.76 -21.30 9.16
C VAL A 20 -3.78 -20.27 8.61
N LYS A 21 -2.48 -20.43 8.90
CA LYS A 21 -1.43 -19.53 8.42
C LYS A 21 -1.32 -19.59 6.89
N GLY A 22 -1.36 -20.76 6.28
CA GLY A 22 -1.32 -20.92 4.82
C GLY A 22 -2.49 -20.21 4.14
N GLY A 23 -3.70 -20.30 4.70
CA GLY A 23 -4.87 -19.58 4.21
C GLY A 23 -4.76 -18.06 4.36
N VAL A 24 -4.18 -17.58 5.46
CA VAL A 24 -3.93 -16.14 5.68
C VAL A 24 -2.85 -15.61 4.75
N ASP A 25 -1.74 -16.32 4.58
CA ASP A 25 -0.62 -15.92 3.73
C ASP A 25 -1.06 -15.84 2.26
N GLN A 26 -1.88 -16.79 1.79
CA GLN A 26 -2.45 -16.75 0.43
C GLN A 26 -3.37 -15.54 0.22
N ARG A 27 -4.26 -15.24 1.19
CA ARG A 27 -5.12 -14.05 1.12
C ARG A 27 -4.32 -12.75 1.15
N ALA A 28 -3.30 -12.69 2.00
CA ALA A 28 -2.41 -11.53 2.09
C ALA A 28 -1.61 -11.35 0.79
N PHE A 29 -1.13 -12.43 0.17
CA PHE A 29 -0.42 -12.36 -1.10
C PHE A 29 -1.33 -11.86 -2.22
N ALA A 30 -2.53 -12.42 -2.35
CA ALA A 30 -3.52 -11.98 -3.34
C ALA A 30 -3.92 -10.50 -3.14
N ALA A 31 -4.13 -10.08 -1.89
CA ALA A 31 -4.45 -8.69 -1.57
C ALA A 31 -3.30 -7.73 -1.92
N LYS A 32 -2.04 -8.11 -1.64
CA LYS A 32 -0.85 -7.32 -1.99
C LYS A 32 -0.67 -7.19 -3.49
N GLU A 33 -0.91 -8.25 -4.24
CA GLU A 33 -0.81 -8.24 -5.70
C GLU A 33 -1.85 -7.33 -6.33
N LEU A 34 -3.11 -7.40 -5.87
CA LEU A 34 -4.17 -6.49 -6.29
C LEU A 34 -3.91 -5.04 -5.88
N ALA A 35 -3.35 -4.80 -4.69
CA ALA A 35 -3.11 -3.45 -4.16
C ALA A 35 -1.90 -2.74 -4.80
N LYS A 36 -0.90 -3.49 -5.29
CA LYS A 36 0.34 -2.94 -5.87
C LYS A 36 0.10 -1.91 -7.00
N PRO A 37 -0.71 -2.19 -8.04
CA PRO A 37 -0.97 -1.20 -9.10
C PRO A 37 -1.69 0.05 -8.57
N PHE A 38 -2.59 -0.09 -7.60
CA PHE A 38 -3.27 1.07 -6.98
C PHE A 38 -2.31 1.96 -6.19
N ALA A 39 -1.38 1.36 -5.44
CA ALA A 39 -0.37 2.11 -4.69
C ALA A 39 0.52 2.95 -5.63
N ILE A 40 0.97 2.36 -6.74
CA ILE A 40 1.76 3.06 -7.74
C ILE A 40 0.93 4.17 -8.41
N GLY A 41 -0.29 3.85 -8.84
CA GLY A 41 -1.19 4.81 -9.50
C GLY A 41 -1.53 6.00 -8.61
N ALA A 42 -1.84 5.77 -7.34
CA ALA A 42 -2.10 6.83 -6.37
C ALA A 42 -0.86 7.73 -6.17
N GLY A 43 0.34 7.15 -6.08
CA GLY A 43 1.58 7.92 -5.97
C GLY A 43 1.82 8.83 -7.18
N VAL A 44 1.64 8.30 -8.39
CA VAL A 44 1.75 9.09 -9.64
C VAL A 44 0.72 10.22 -9.67
N LEU A 45 -0.52 9.93 -9.27
CA LEU A 45 -1.60 10.93 -9.23
C LEU A 45 -1.26 12.08 -8.28
N VAL A 46 -0.75 11.78 -7.08
CA VAL A 46 -0.32 12.80 -6.11
C VAL A 46 0.81 13.66 -6.69
N LEU A 47 1.81 13.05 -7.33
CA LEU A 47 2.91 13.79 -7.96
C LEU A 47 2.40 14.75 -9.04
N LEU A 48 1.47 14.28 -9.88
CA LEU A 48 0.86 15.11 -10.91
C LEU A 48 0.10 16.29 -10.29
N LEU A 49 -0.72 16.04 -9.25
CA LEU A 49 -1.47 17.08 -8.56
C LEU A 49 -0.54 18.15 -7.99
N VAL A 50 0.50 17.75 -7.26
CA VAL A 50 1.48 18.68 -6.69
C VAL A 50 2.20 19.47 -7.79
N TYR A 51 2.61 18.81 -8.88
CA TYR A 51 3.24 19.48 -10.03
C TYR A 51 2.32 20.52 -10.66
N PHE A 52 1.05 20.18 -10.93
CA PHE A 52 0.11 21.12 -11.55
C PHE A 52 -0.21 22.32 -10.66
N ILE A 53 -0.35 22.11 -9.35
CA ILE A 53 -0.53 23.19 -8.38
C ILE A 53 0.70 24.10 -8.39
N GLY A 54 1.90 23.54 -8.25
CA GLY A 54 3.16 24.30 -8.29
C GLY A 54 3.34 25.07 -9.61
N LYS A 55 3.05 24.43 -10.75
CA LYS A 55 3.09 25.04 -12.08
C LYS A 55 2.12 26.22 -12.21
N ARG A 56 0.89 26.08 -11.72
CA ARG A 56 -0.12 27.14 -11.76
C ARG A 56 0.31 28.33 -10.91
N VAL A 57 0.78 28.08 -9.69
CA VAL A 57 1.25 29.14 -8.79
C VAL A 57 2.51 29.80 -9.35
N GLY A 58 3.48 29.04 -9.85
CA GLY A 58 4.71 29.58 -10.44
C GLY A 58 4.46 30.50 -11.63
N LYS A 59 3.49 30.18 -12.49
CA LYS A 59 3.12 31.02 -13.65
C LYS A 59 2.45 32.35 -13.28
N THR A 60 1.84 32.44 -12.10
CA THR A 60 1.16 33.68 -11.66
C THR A 60 2.11 34.64 -10.94
N LYS A 61 3.30 34.19 -10.54
CA LYS A 61 4.33 35.06 -9.98
C LYS A 61 5.07 35.76 -11.10
N SER A 62 4.83 37.07 -11.25
CA SER A 62 5.67 37.93 -12.09
C SER A 62 6.95 38.27 -11.33
N THR A 63 8.11 37.97 -11.92
CA THR A 63 9.39 38.47 -11.42
C THR A 63 9.61 39.86 -11.98
N ILE A 64 9.56 40.88 -11.12
CA ILE A 64 9.94 42.24 -11.50
C ILE A 64 11.46 42.26 -11.61
N VAL A 65 11.98 42.42 -12.82
CA VAL A 65 13.40 42.66 -13.08
C VAL A 65 13.61 44.16 -13.30
N GLU A 66 14.22 44.84 -12.33
CA GLU A 66 14.71 46.20 -12.52
C GLU A 66 15.98 46.14 -13.36
N ILE A 67 15.85 46.43 -14.66
CA ILE A 67 17.00 46.54 -15.55
C ILE A 67 17.70 47.86 -15.24
N ARG A 68 18.77 47.81 -14.43
CA ARG A 68 19.64 48.95 -14.20
C ARG A 68 20.68 49.02 -15.32
N ARG A 69 20.55 50.03 -16.18
CA ARG A 69 21.56 50.33 -17.20
C ARG A 69 22.74 51.04 -16.50
N ILE A 70 23.89 50.39 -16.48
CA ILE A 70 25.18 51.00 -16.14
C ILE A 70 25.75 51.75 -17.34
#